data_AF-A0A4Y2JKL1-F1
#
_entry.id   AF-A0A4Y2JKL1-F1
#
_cell.length_a   1.000
_cell.length_b   1.000
_cell.length_c   1.000
_cell.angle_alpha   90.00
_cell.angle_beta   90.00
_cell.angle_gamma   90.00
#
_symmetry.space_group_name_H-M   'P 1'
#
loop_
_entity.id
_entity.type
_entity.pdbx_description
1 polymer ?
#
loop_
_entity_poly.entity_id
_entity_poly.type
_entity_poly.pdbx_seq_one_letter_code
_entity_poly.pdbx_strand_id
1 'polypeptide(L)'
;MLKTTKIELELLEDYDMILMLEKGTREGVSQCCNRYGKASNKYMRIYDKTKESNYLMYLDANNLYGWAMSQFLPYGGVKWGNTNIDVTKIPDDSDKGYIIECDLQYPEYLHNLHSDLPLAAENRIPDGSKQRKLLTTLYIIY
;
A
#
# COMPACT_ATOMS: atom_id res chain seq x y z
N MET A 1 7.11 -11.29 -18.87
CA MET A 1 7.53 -12.10 -17.72
C MET A 1 7.03 -13.53 -17.83
N LEU A 2 5.73 -13.82 -17.65
CA LEU A 2 5.19 -15.21 -17.70
C LEU A 2 5.53 -15.95 -19.01
N LYS A 3 5.37 -15.30 -20.17
CA LYS A 3 5.79 -15.88 -21.47
C LYS A 3 7.27 -16.26 -21.53
N THR A 4 8.13 -15.50 -20.85
CA THR A 4 9.58 -15.71 -20.83
C THR A 4 9.98 -16.76 -19.81
N THR A 5 9.38 -16.73 -18.62
CA THR A 5 9.65 -17.67 -17.52
C THR A 5 8.93 -19.01 -17.71
N LYS A 6 7.93 -19.07 -18.59
CA LYS A 6 7.04 -20.23 -18.81
C LYS A 6 6.31 -20.68 -17.55
N ILE A 7 6.15 -19.77 -16.59
CA ILE A 7 5.33 -19.99 -15.40
C ILE A 7 3.86 -19.98 -15.83
N GLU A 8 3.11 -20.98 -15.37
CA GLU A 8 1.66 -21.06 -15.50
C GLU A 8 1.03 -20.66 -14.16
N LEU A 9 0.00 -19.83 -14.23
CA LEU A 9 -0.75 -19.41 -13.05
C LEU A 9 -1.77 -20.48 -12.69
N GLU A 10 -1.83 -20.86 -11.41
CA GLU A 10 -2.89 -21.71 -10.88
C GLU A 10 -4.24 -20.99 -10.95
N LEU A 11 -5.26 -21.72 -11.41
CA LEU A 11 -6.64 -21.25 -11.33
C LEU A 11 -7.20 -21.56 -9.94
N LEU A 12 -7.75 -20.55 -9.29
CA LEU A 12 -8.45 -20.74 -8.02
C LEU A 12 -9.85 -21.30 -8.28
N GLU A 13 -10.17 -22.41 -7.62
CA GLU A 13 -11.46 -23.08 -7.74
C GLU A 13 -12.33 -22.89 -6.48
N ASP A 14 -11.71 -22.58 -5.35
CA ASP A 14 -12.38 -22.33 -4.07
C ASP A 14 -13.03 -20.94 -4.09
N TYR A 15 -14.35 -20.91 -3.93
CA TYR A 15 -15.15 -19.69 -3.93
C TYR A 15 -14.77 -18.71 -2.81
N ASP A 16 -14.50 -19.21 -1.61
CA ASP A 16 -14.17 -18.39 -0.45
C ASP A 16 -12.75 -17.78 -0.60
N MET A 17 -11.81 -18.52 -1.21
CA MET A 17 -10.48 -17.96 -1.55
C MET A 17 -10.61 -16.82 -2.55
N ILE A 18 -11.43 -16.99 -3.58
CA ILE A 18 -11.67 -15.95 -4.59
C ILE A 18 -12.25 -14.70 -3.92
N LEU A 19 -13.29 -14.85 -3.10
CA LEU A 19 -13.90 -13.73 -2.38
C LEU A 19 -12.91 -13.03 -1.44
N MET A 20 -12.07 -13.77 -0.73
CA MET A 20 -11.04 -13.21 0.14
C MET A 20 -10.04 -12.35 -0.65
N LEU A 21 -9.58 -12.82 -1.81
CA LEU A 21 -8.64 -12.08 -2.65
C LEU A 21 -9.28 -10.87 -3.33
N GLU A 22 -10.51 -10.99 -3.82
CA GLU A 22 -11.26 -9.87 -4.38
C GLU A 22 -11.49 -8.78 -3.32
N LYS A 23 -11.91 -9.18 -2.11
CA LYS A 23 -12.05 -8.27 -0.96
C LYS A 23 -10.72 -7.69 -0.52
N GLY A 24 -9.62 -8.43 -0.66
CA GLY A 24 -8.25 -8.01 -0.33
C GLY A 24 -7.60 -7.10 -1.37
N THR A 25 -8.14 -7.03 -2.59
CA THR A 25 -7.57 -6.20 -3.67
C THR A 25 -7.67 -4.72 -3.31
N ARG A 26 -6.57 -3.99 -3.53
CA ARG A 26 -6.44 -2.55 -3.27
C ARG A 26 -5.99 -1.86 -4.56
N GLU A 27 -6.54 -0.68 -4.81
CA GLU A 27 -6.16 0.16 -5.94
C GLU A 27 -4.97 1.06 -5.59
N GLY A 28 -4.54 1.89 -6.55
CA GLY A 28 -3.48 2.86 -6.32
C GLY A 28 -3.85 3.88 -5.23
N VAL A 29 -2.85 4.27 -4.44
CA VAL A 29 -3.01 5.33 -3.44
C VAL A 29 -3.02 6.68 -4.14
N SER A 30 -4.05 7.48 -3.87
CA SER A 30 -4.15 8.88 -4.30
C SER A 30 -4.52 9.74 -3.10
N GLN A 31 -3.55 10.47 -2.57
CA GLN A 31 -3.68 11.21 -1.32
C GLN A 31 -2.95 12.54 -1.35
N CYS A 32 -3.53 13.55 -0.70
CA CYS A 32 -2.91 14.86 -0.51
C CYS A 32 -2.72 15.12 1.00
N CYS A 33 -1.53 14.82 1.52
CA CYS A 33 -1.21 15.00 2.94
C CYS A 33 -1.01 16.48 3.32
N ASN A 34 -0.50 17.30 2.39
CA ASN A 34 -0.34 18.73 2.60
C ASN A 34 -1.04 19.51 1.48
N ARG A 35 -1.98 20.37 1.87
CA ARG A 35 -2.75 21.22 0.95
C ARG A 35 -1.89 22.27 0.24
N TYR A 36 -0.83 22.75 0.88
CA TYR A 36 0.01 23.81 0.32
C TYR A 36 1.48 23.67 0.73
N GLY A 37 2.34 23.46 -0.27
CA GLY A 37 3.79 23.52 -0.11
C GLY A 37 4.37 24.65 -0.95
N LYS A 38 5.31 25.42 -0.37
CA LYS A 38 6.03 26.48 -1.09
C LYS A 38 7.52 26.33 -0.85
N ALA A 39 8.28 26.18 -1.93
CA ALA A 39 9.74 26.27 -1.88
C ALA A 39 10.18 27.71 -1.61
N SER A 40 11.30 27.83 -0.91
CA SER A 40 12.05 29.05 -0.64
C SER A 40 13.52 28.72 -0.87
N ASN A 41 13.94 28.68 -2.13
CA ASN A 41 15.34 28.44 -2.47
C ASN A 41 16.06 29.70 -2.94
N LYS A 42 17.38 29.70 -2.79
CA LYS A 42 18.29 30.83 -3.12
C LYS A 42 18.24 31.32 -4.57
N TYR A 43 17.64 30.56 -5.49
CA TYR A 43 17.49 30.94 -6.89
C TYR A 43 16.16 31.67 -7.17
N MET A 44 15.28 31.79 -6.19
CA MET A 44 14.00 32.49 -6.31
C MET A 44 14.13 33.98 -5.99
N ARG A 45 13.39 34.83 -6.72
CA ARG A 45 13.39 36.29 -6.53
C ARG A 45 12.95 36.74 -5.13
N ILE A 46 12.09 35.96 -4.47
CA ILE A 46 11.50 36.26 -3.17
C ILE A 46 12.16 35.50 -2.01
N TYR A 47 13.39 35.01 -2.21
CA TYR A 47 14.11 34.25 -1.19
C TYR A 47 14.54 35.12 -0.02
N ASP A 48 14.18 34.68 1.18
CA ASP A 48 14.64 35.25 2.44
C ASP A 48 16.02 34.68 2.80
N LYS A 49 17.06 35.51 2.72
CA LYS A 49 18.45 35.11 3.00
C LYS A 49 18.69 34.70 4.46
N THR A 50 17.76 35.00 5.37
CA THR A 50 17.87 34.61 6.78
C THR A 50 17.42 33.17 7.03
N LYS A 51 16.71 32.54 6.08
CA LYS A 51 16.18 31.18 6.19
C LYS A 51 16.99 30.21 5.35
N GLU A 52 17.04 28.96 5.79
CA GLU A 52 17.65 27.89 5.00
C GLU A 52 16.92 27.72 3.65
N SER A 53 17.70 27.45 2.60
CA SER A 53 17.19 27.24 1.25
C SER A 53 16.54 25.86 1.14
N ASN A 54 15.26 25.80 0.75
CA ASN A 54 14.55 24.53 0.54
C ASN A 54 13.94 24.41 -0.87
N TYR A 55 13.73 23.17 -1.31
CA TYR A 55 13.27 22.84 -2.66
C TYR A 55 12.06 21.90 -2.58
N LEU A 56 11.20 21.96 -3.60
CA LEU A 56 10.19 20.93 -3.82
C LEU A 56 10.75 19.92 -4.82
N MET A 57 10.56 18.63 -4.52
CA MET A 57 10.98 17.54 -5.38
C MET A 57 9.75 16.83 -5.92
N TYR A 58 9.73 16.63 -7.24
CA TYR A 58 8.75 15.76 -7.89
C TYR A 58 9.43 14.42 -8.16
N LEU A 59 8.91 13.36 -7.54
CA LEU A 59 9.39 12.00 -7.72
C LEU A 59 8.35 11.21 -8.50
N ASP A 60 8.80 10.51 -9.54
CA ASP A 60 7.97 9.67 -10.37
C ASP A 60 8.68 8.34 -10.61
N ALA A 61 7.96 7.25 -10.33
CA ALA A 61 8.50 5.91 -10.50
C ALA A 61 8.26 5.45 -11.95
N ASN A 62 9.33 5.35 -12.73
CA ASN A 62 9.28 4.79 -14.08
C ASN A 62 8.82 3.33 -14.03
N ASN A 63 7.67 3.04 -14.63
CA ASN A 63 7.12 1.67 -14.73
C ASN A 63 6.93 0.97 -13.36
N LEU A 64 6.24 1.65 -12.43
CA LEU A 64 5.98 1.14 -11.07
C LEU A 64 5.45 -0.30 -11.05
N TYR A 65 4.42 -0.61 -11.83
CA TYR A 65 3.86 -1.98 -11.88
C TYR A 65 4.82 -2.98 -12.54
N GLY A 66 5.64 -2.56 -13.50
CA GLY A 66 6.66 -3.43 -14.08
C GLY A 66 7.73 -3.82 -13.07
N TRP A 67 8.16 -2.88 -12.22
CA TRP A 67 9.06 -3.16 -11.11
C TRP A 67 8.41 -4.05 -10.03
N ALA A 68 7.14 -3.80 -9.70
CA ALA A 68 6.39 -4.65 -8.77
C ALA A 68 6.24 -6.08 -9.30
N MET A 69 5.96 -6.23 -10.61
CA MET A 69 5.91 -7.53 -11.26
C MET A 69 7.25 -8.27 -11.24
N SER A 70 8.39 -7.58 -11.15
CA SER A 70 9.70 -8.23 -11.03
C SER A 70 10.08 -8.73 -9.64
N GLN A 71 9.22 -8.51 -8.63
CA GLN A 71 9.40 -9.07 -7.30
C GLN A 71 8.93 -10.52 -7.23
N PHE A 72 9.20 -11.20 -6.10
CA PHE A 72 8.65 -12.53 -5.82
C PHE A 72 7.13 -12.42 -5.67
N LEU A 73 6.39 -13.14 -6.52
CA LEU A 73 4.93 -13.11 -6.57
C LEU A 73 4.37 -14.54 -6.54
N PRO A 74 3.22 -14.75 -5.85
CA PRO A 74 2.56 -16.04 -5.85
C PRO A 74 2.06 -16.39 -7.26
N TYR A 75 2.31 -17.62 -7.70
CA TYR A 75 1.85 -18.12 -9.00
C TYR A 75 1.06 -19.44 -8.90
N GLY A 76 1.14 -20.16 -7.78
CA GLY A 76 0.37 -21.38 -7.54
C GLY A 76 0.69 -22.04 -6.20
N GLY A 77 0.09 -23.21 -5.96
CA GLY A 77 0.11 -23.91 -4.68
C GLY A 77 -0.76 -23.23 -3.61
N VAL A 78 -1.78 -22.47 -4.03
CA VAL A 78 -2.64 -21.70 -3.13
C VAL A 78 -3.55 -22.65 -2.36
N LYS A 79 -3.51 -22.55 -1.04
CA LYS A 79 -4.32 -23.37 -0.14
C LYS A 79 -4.54 -22.66 1.18
N TRP A 80 -5.63 -23.02 1.85
CA TRP A 80 -5.84 -22.62 3.24
C TRP A 80 -4.70 -23.15 4.12
N GLY A 81 -4.15 -22.26 4.94
CA GLY A 81 -3.03 -22.54 5.84
C GLY A 81 -3.47 -22.60 7.30
N ASN A 82 -2.49 -22.89 8.17
CA ASN A 82 -2.66 -22.71 9.61
C ASN A 82 -2.65 -21.20 9.94
N THR A 83 -3.48 -20.76 10.88
CA THR A 83 -3.52 -19.38 11.35
C THR A 83 -2.40 -19.06 12.34
N ASN A 84 -1.76 -20.06 12.95
CA ASN A 84 -0.66 -19.86 13.90
C ASN A 84 0.68 -19.69 13.18
N ILE A 85 0.89 -18.52 12.57
CA ILE A 85 2.10 -18.19 11.81
C ILE A 85 2.64 -16.84 12.29
N ASP A 86 3.96 -16.76 12.49
CA ASP A 86 4.66 -15.53 12.78
C ASP A 86 5.27 -14.97 11.49
N VAL A 87 4.51 -14.10 10.80
CA VAL A 87 4.94 -13.51 9.52
C VAL A 87 6.17 -12.63 9.64
N THR A 88 6.48 -12.12 10.82
CA THR A 88 7.64 -11.23 11.02
C THR A 88 8.97 -11.96 10.88
N LYS A 89 8.94 -13.30 10.91
CA LYS A 89 10.10 -14.17 10.77
C LYS A 89 10.28 -14.73 9.35
N ILE A 90 9.38 -14.38 8.42
CA ILE A 90 9.38 -14.92 7.06
C ILE A 90 10.10 -13.91 6.15
N PRO A 91 11.17 -14.32 5.45
CA PRO A 91 11.85 -13.46 4.49
C PRO A 91 10.95 -13.05 3.33
N ASP A 92 11.17 -11.84 2.80
CA ASP A 92 10.43 -11.33 1.63
C ASP A 92 10.65 -12.16 0.35
N ASP A 93 11.78 -12.87 0.27
CA ASP A 93 12.18 -13.76 -0.85
C ASP A 93 11.93 -15.26 -0.55
N SER A 94 11.11 -15.55 0.46
CA SER A 94 10.70 -16.92 0.80
C SER A 94 10.00 -17.61 -0.37
N ASP A 95 10.31 -18.90 -0.58
CA ASP A 95 9.62 -19.76 -1.56
C ASP A 95 8.12 -19.90 -1.29
N LYS A 96 7.67 -19.58 -0.06
CA LYS A 96 6.26 -19.61 0.35
C LYS A 96 5.81 -18.21 0.77
N GLY A 97 4.78 -17.71 0.09
CA GLY A 97 4.07 -16.49 0.45
C GLY A 97 2.82 -16.76 1.31
N TYR A 98 2.33 -15.72 1.98
CA TYR A 98 1.16 -15.78 2.86
C TYR A 98 0.25 -14.58 2.61
N ILE A 99 -1.06 -14.83 2.61
CA ILE A 99 -2.09 -13.80 2.56
C ILE A 99 -2.92 -13.96 3.83
N ILE A 100 -3.05 -12.88 4.60
CA ILE A 100 -3.63 -12.92 5.94
C ILE A 100 -4.75 -11.90 6.05
N GLU A 101 -5.92 -12.37 6.48
CA GLU A 101 -6.98 -11.54 7.02
C GLU A 101 -6.91 -11.61 8.54
N CYS A 102 -6.71 -10.48 9.20
CA CYS A 102 -6.54 -10.39 10.64
C CYS A 102 -7.05 -9.06 11.18
N ASP A 103 -7.33 -9.02 12.47
CA ASP A 103 -7.59 -7.79 13.19
C ASP A 103 -6.27 -7.14 13.62
N LEU A 104 -6.17 -5.82 13.44
CA LEU A 104 -4.97 -5.06 13.80
C LEU A 104 -5.27 -4.15 14.99
N GLN A 105 -4.51 -4.31 16.06
CA GLN A 105 -4.46 -3.31 17.11
C GLN A 105 -3.53 -2.17 16.66
N TYR A 106 -4.06 -0.94 16.63
CA TYR A 106 -3.32 0.25 16.20
C TYR A 106 -3.00 1.14 17.41
N PRO A 107 -1.75 1.16 17.91
CA PRO A 107 -1.39 1.93 19.10
C PRO A 107 -1.72 3.42 18.98
N GLU A 108 -2.28 4.00 20.05
CA GLU A 108 -2.76 5.38 20.07
C GLU A 108 -1.66 6.41 19.75
N TYR A 109 -0.43 6.16 20.22
CA TYR A 109 0.70 7.06 19.97
C TYR A 109 1.07 7.16 18.47
N LEU A 110 0.62 6.24 17.63
CA LEU A 110 0.84 6.27 16.17
C LEU A 110 -0.27 7.01 15.42
N HIS A 111 -1.40 7.33 16.06
CA HIS A 111 -2.58 7.86 15.35
C HIS A 111 -2.28 9.20 14.68
N ASN A 112 -1.63 10.12 15.40
CA ASN A 112 -1.25 11.41 14.84
C ASN A 112 -0.14 11.27 13.78
N LEU A 113 0.78 10.32 13.96
CA LEU A 113 1.90 10.13 13.03
C LEU A 113 1.43 9.54 11.69
N HIS A 114 0.44 8.65 11.74
CA HIS A 114 -0.06 7.91 10.59
C HIS A 114 -1.42 8.43 10.09
N SER A 115 -1.83 9.65 10.47
CA SER A 115 -3.15 10.20 10.14
C SER A 115 -3.42 10.28 8.64
N ASP A 116 -2.39 10.62 7.87
CA ASP A 116 -2.51 10.88 6.43
C ASP A 116 -2.21 9.65 5.58
N LEU A 117 -1.46 8.69 6.13
CA LEU A 117 -0.99 7.47 5.48
C LEU A 117 -0.97 6.31 6.49
N PRO A 118 -2.14 5.81 6.91
CA PRO A 118 -2.23 4.69 7.82
C PRO A 118 -1.74 3.39 7.18
N LEU A 119 -1.27 2.48 8.04
CA LEU A 119 -1.08 1.09 7.64
C LEU A 119 -2.42 0.42 7.39
N ALA A 120 -2.44 -0.57 6.50
CA ALA A 120 -3.62 -1.37 6.17
C ALA A 120 -4.85 -0.54 5.73
N ALA A 121 -4.64 0.45 4.87
CA ALA A 121 -5.71 1.25 4.28
C ALA A 121 -6.83 0.38 3.68
N GLU A 122 -8.08 0.79 3.92
CA GLU A 122 -9.27 0.02 3.55
C GLU A 122 -9.95 0.55 2.29
N ASN A 123 -10.52 -0.35 1.50
CA ASN A 123 -11.31 0.01 0.33
C ASN A 123 -12.80 0.12 0.72
N ARG A 124 -13.28 1.35 0.92
CA ARG A 124 -14.65 1.64 1.41
C ARG A 124 -15.33 2.71 0.56
N ILE A 125 -16.62 2.89 0.76
CA ILE A 125 -17.36 4.02 0.18
C ILE A 125 -17.27 5.17 1.19
N PRO A 126 -16.53 6.26 0.90
CA PRO A 126 -16.48 7.41 1.79
C PRO A 126 -17.84 8.13 1.85
N ASP A 127 -18.06 8.84 2.95
CA ASP A 127 -19.31 9.57 3.19
C ASP A 127 -19.64 10.54 2.06
N GLY A 128 -20.88 10.47 1.57
CA GLY A 128 -21.34 11.29 0.44
C GLY A 128 -20.89 10.79 -0.94
N SER A 129 -20.16 9.66 -1.02
CA SER A 129 -19.82 9.01 -2.29
C SER A 129 -20.70 7.81 -2.60
N LYS A 130 -20.72 7.39 -3.87
CA LYS A 130 -21.29 6.12 -4.34
C LYS A 130 -20.22 5.14 -4.82
N GLN A 131 -18.96 5.57 -4.86
CA GLN A 131 -17.85 4.80 -5.39
C GLN A 131 -16.96 4.33 -4.26
N ARG A 132 -16.51 3.08 -4.34
CA ARG A 132 -15.46 2.57 -3.46
C ARG A 132 -14.13 3.23 -3.81
N LYS A 133 -13.35 3.55 -2.80
CA LYS A 133 -12.01 4.12 -2.91
C LYS A 133 -11.12 3.55 -1.81
N LEU A 134 -9.83 3.46 -2.09
CA LEU A 134 -8.84 3.22 -1.06
C LEU A 134 -8.75 4.46 -0.16
N LEU A 135 -9.09 4.32 1.12
CA LEU A 135 -9.10 5.42 2.08
C LEU A 135 -7.84 5.38 2.93
N THR A 136 -7.00 6.41 2.81
CA THR A 136 -5.80 6.61 3.64
C THR A 136 -6.10 7.50 4.83
N THR A 137 -7.13 7.14 5.60
CA THR A 137 -7.53 7.86 6.83
C THR A 137 -7.73 6.88 7.97
N LEU A 138 -7.23 7.20 9.17
CA LEU A 138 -7.53 6.41 10.36
C LEU A 138 -8.97 6.66 10.81
N TYR A 139 -9.70 5.56 11.04
CA TYR A 139 -10.96 5.60 11.77
C TYR A 139 -10.65 5.40 13.24
N ILE A 140 -10.84 6.43 14.06
CA ILE A 140 -10.76 6.28 15.52
C ILE A 140 -12.03 5.53 15.95
N ILE A 141 -11.89 4.23 16.17
CA ILE A 141 -12.91 3.42 16.85
C ILE A 141 -12.55 3.51 18.34
N TYR A 142 -13.37 4.26 19.09
CA TYR A 142 -13.33 4.29 20.56
C TYR A 142 -13.89 2.99 21.15
#